data_AF-A0A0J6VDD6-F1
#
_entry.id   AF-A0A0J6VDD6-F1
#
_cell.length_a   1.000
_cell.length_b   1.000
_cell.length_c   1.000
_cell.angle_alpha   90.00
_cell.angle_beta   90.00
_cell.angle_gamma   90.00
#
_symmetry.space_group_name_H-M   'P 1'
#
loop_
_entity.id
_entity.type
_entity.pdbx_description
1 polymer ?
#
loop_
_entity_poly.entity_id
_entity_poly.type
_entity_poly.pdbx_seq_one_letter_code
_entity_poly.pdbx_strand_id
1 'polypeptide(L)' 'MADRTPEMAKAQIEYALQAKRNSLAAASDALRASPEDHEARRVVERLAEDVGRLEIQLRGAA' A
#
# COMPACT_ATOMS: atom_id res chain seq x y z
N MET A 1 11.07 23.06 13.06
CA MET A 1 10.66 22.05 12.06
C MET A 1 11.38 20.78 12.44
N ALA A 2 10.66 19.68 12.70
CA ALA A 2 11.31 18.45 13.14
C ALA A 2 12.13 17.88 11.98
N ASP A 3 13.46 17.83 12.15
CA ASP A 3 14.36 17.09 11.28
C ASP A 3 13.90 15.62 11.26
N ARG A 4 13.10 15.27 10.23
CA ARG A 4 12.78 13.87 9.97
C ARG A 4 14.07 13.22 9.52
N THR A 5 14.71 12.49 10.43
CA THR A 5 15.89 11.72 10.05
C THR A 5 15.50 10.71 8.97
N PRO A 6 16.42 10.35 8.06
CA PRO A 6 16.14 9.36 7.01
C PRO A 6 15.51 8.06 7.54
N GLU A 7 15.90 7.65 8.74
CA GLU A 7 15.39 6.47 9.45
C GLU A 7 13.91 6.62 9.83
N MET A 8 13.49 7.81 10.29
CA MET A 8 12.08 8.09 10.58
C MET A 8 11.23 8.11 9.31
N ALA A 9 11.77 8.62 8.20
CA ALA A 9 11.09 8.61 6.91
C ALA A 9 10.90 7.16 6.42
N LYS A 10 11.94 6.33 6.53
CA LYS A 10 11.88 4.90 6.19
C LYS A 10 10.83 4.17 7.03
N ALA A 11 10.83 4.33 8.35
CA ALA A 11 9.87 3.70 9.25
C ALA A 11 8.42 4.10 8.93
N GLN A 12 8.18 5.35 8.53
CA GLN A 12 6.85 5.82 8.11
C GLN A 12 6.41 5.16 6.80
N ILE A 13 7.33 5.02 5.83
CA ILE A 13 7.04 4.34 4.56
C ILE A 13 6.74 2.85 4.81
N GLU A 14 7.53 2.18 5.65
CA GLU A 14 7.31 0.77 6.02
C GLU A 14 5.95 0.55 6.71
N TYR A 15 5.60 1.42 7.65
CA TYR A 15 4.30 1.39 8.32
C TYR A 15 3.14 1.56 7.33
N ALA A 16 3.23 2.58 6.46
CA ALA A 16 2.21 2.83 5.44
C ALA A 16 2.10 1.66 4.45
N LEU A 17 3.24 1.08 4.04
CA LEU A 17 3.30 -0.06 3.14
C LEU A 17 2.61 -1.29 3.75
N GLN A 18 2.87 -1.58 5.03
CA GLN A 18 2.22 -2.71 5.70
C GLN A 18 0.70 -2.51 5.79
N ALA A 19 0.24 -1.30 6.13
CA ALA A 19 -1.18 -0.99 6.16
C ALA A 19 -1.85 -1.20 4.78
N LYS A 20 -1.20 -0.71 3.71
CA LYS A 20 -1.69 -0.86 2.34
C LYS A 20 -1.73 -2.32 1.87
N ARG A 21 -0.72 -3.12 2.22
CA ARG A 21 -0.71 -4.56 1.95
C ARG A 21 -1.86 -5.30 2.64
N ASN A 22 -2.15 -4.95 3.90
CA ASN A 22 -3.27 -5.52 4.63
C ASN A 22 -4.61 -5.15 3.97
N SER A 23 -4.78 -3.88 3.58
CA SER A 23 -5.98 -3.44 2.86
C SER A 23 -6.11 -4.12 1.49
N LEU A 24 -5.01 -4.30 0.75
CA LEU A 24 -5.01 -4.98 -0.55
C LEU A 24 -5.41 -6.44 -0.41
N ALA A 25 -4.91 -7.14 0.61
CA ALA A 25 -5.30 -8.52 0.89
C ALA A 25 -6.81 -8.62 1.15
N ALA A 26 -7.35 -7.77 2.04
CA ALA A 26 -8.78 -7.75 2.33
C ALA A 26 -9.64 -7.42 1.10
N ALA A 27 -9.24 -6.44 0.30
CA ALA A 27 -9.95 -6.08 -0.93
C ALA A 27 -9.87 -7.20 -1.99
N SER A 28 -8.74 -7.90 -2.06
CA SER A 28 -8.57 -9.05 -2.96
C SER A 28 -9.45 -10.21 -2.54
N ASP A 29 -9.57 -10.47 -1.24
CA ASP A 29 -10.46 -11.51 -0.72
C ASP A 29 -11.94 -11.17 -1.00
N ALA A 30 -12.33 -9.90 -0.84
CA ALA A 30 -13.66 -9.42 -1.20
C ALA A 30 -13.95 -9.58 -2.71
N LEU A 31 -13.00 -9.21 -3.57
CA LEU A 31 -13.14 -9.39 -5.02
C LEU A 31 -13.22 -10.86 -5.42
N ARG A 32 -12.49 -11.76 -4.73
CA ARG A 32 -12.63 -13.21 -4.98
C ARG A 32 -14.01 -13.73 -4.60
N ALA A 33 -14.61 -13.18 -3.53
CA ALA A 33 -15.97 -13.53 -3.11
C ALA A 33 -17.04 -12.95 -4.06
N SER A 34 -16.75 -11.86 -4.77
CA SER A 34 -17.65 -11.23 -5.73
C SER A 34 -16.89 -10.72 -6.97
N PRO A 35 -16.55 -11.60 -7.92
CA PRO A 35 -15.68 -11.26 -9.06
C PRO A 35 -16.26 -10.23 -10.03
N GLU A 36 -17.58 -10.16 -10.15
CA GLU A 36 -18.29 -9.13 -10.94
C GLU A 36 -18.37 -7.75 -10.26
N ASP A 37 -17.91 -7.61 -9.01
CA ASP A 37 -17.88 -6.31 -8.34
C ASP A 37 -16.78 -5.41 -8.93
N HIS A 38 -17.20 -4.55 -9.85
CA HIS A 38 -16.34 -3.56 -10.50
C HIS A 38 -15.76 -2.53 -9.52
N GLU A 39 -16.42 -2.24 -8.40
CA GLU A 39 -15.90 -1.33 -7.38
C GLU A 39 -14.78 -2.00 -6.60
N ALA A 40 -14.99 -3.25 -6.13
CA ALA A 40 -13.96 -4.04 -5.48
C ALA A 40 -12.72 -4.20 -6.38
N ARG A 41 -12.92 -4.43 -7.68
CA ARG A 41 -11.84 -4.50 -8.67
C ARG A 41 -11.04 -3.20 -8.75
N ARG A 42 -11.71 -2.05 -8.86
CA ARG A 42 -11.04 -0.74 -8.89
C ARG A 42 -10.26 -0.47 -7.60
N VAL A 43 -10.79 -0.87 -6.46
CA VAL A 43 -10.11 -0.73 -5.16
C VAL A 43 -8.84 -1.58 -5.12
N VAL A 44 -8.90 -2.83 -5.56
CA VAL A 44 -7.72 -3.72 -5.66
C VAL A 44 -6.66 -3.12 -6.59
N GLU A 45 -7.04 -2.67 -7.79
CA GLU A 45 -6.12 -2.07 -8.77
C GLU A 45 -5.42 -0.83 -8.16
N ARG A 46 -6.18 0.08 -7.55
CA ARG A 46 -5.63 1.27 -6.88
C ARG A 46 -4.70 0.92 -5.72
N LEU A 47 -5.07 -0.05 -4.89
CA LEU A 47 -4.25 -0.47 -3.75
C LEU A 47 -2.95 -1.14 -4.21
N ALA A 48 -2.98 -1.90 -5.30
CA ALA A 48 -1.79 -2.50 -5.89
C ALA A 48 -0.82 -1.42 -6.40
N GLU A 49 -1.32 -0.37 -7.06
CA GLU A 49 -0.51 0.78 -7.47
C GLU A 49 0.10 1.54 -6.27
N ASP A 50 -0.70 1.78 -5.22
CA ASP A 50 -0.23 2.41 -3.98
C ASP A 50 0.92 1.61 -3.33
N VAL A 51 0.76 0.29 -3.22
CA VAL A 51 1.80 -0.61 -2.70
C VAL A 51 3.06 -0.51 -3.56
N GLY A 52 2.94 -0.61 -4.88
CA GLY A 52 4.09 -0.52 -5.78
C GLY A 52 4.83 0.82 -5.66
N ARG A 53 4.10 1.93 -5.53
CA ARG A 53 4.71 3.26 -5.31
C ARG A 53 5.48 3.34 -3.99
N LEU A 54 4.91 2.81 -2.90
CA LEU A 54 5.56 2.80 -1.59
C LEU A 54 6.80 1.90 -1.57
N GLU A 55 6.79 0.77 -2.28
CA GLU A 55 7.97 -0.10 -2.42
C GLU A 55 9.11 0.57 -3.21
N ILE A 56 8.79 1.40 -4.20
CA ILE A 56 9.79 2.21 -4.91
C ILE A 56 10.36 3.28 -3.98
N GLN A 57 9.51 3.99 -3.24
CA GLN A 57 9.95 5.00 -2.26
C GLN A 57 10.82 4.40 -1.16
N LEU A 58 10.45 3.22 -0.66
CA LEU A 58 11.22 2.52 0.37
C LEU A 58 12.61 2.14 -0.13
N ARG A 59 12.71 1.68 -1.39
CA ARG A 59 14.00 1.38 -2.03
C ARG A 59 14.86 2.62 -2.24
N GLY A 60 14.25 3.77 -2.54
CA GLY A 60 14.98 5.04 -2.67
C GLY A 60 15.38 5.68 -1.33
N ALA A 61 14.79 5.23 -0.21
CA ALA A 61 15.09 5.68 1.14
C ALA A 61 16.04 4.73 1.92
N ALA A 62 16.46 3.63 1.29
CA ALA A 62 17.39 2.63 1.84
C ALA A 62 18.82 2.88 1.34
#